data_AF-A0A5E7I2R8-F1
#
_entry.id   AF-A0A5E7I2R8-F1
#
_cell.length_a   1.000
_cell.length_b   1.000
_cell.length_c   1.000
_cell.angle_alpha   90.00
_cell.angle_beta   90.00
_cell.angle_gamma   90.00
#
_symmetry.space_group_name_H-M   'P 1'
#
loop_
_entity.id
_entity.type
_entity.pdbx_description
1 polymer ?
#
loop_
_entity_poly.entity_id
_entity_poly.type
_entity_poly.pdbx_seq_one_letter_code
_entity_poly.pdbx_strand_id
1 'polypeptide(L)'
;MTHYRSRCEIRLDAQINNATLLADAQHVLATNPIESIIIRFNHRHAFDFGAWCFGCRTGARAWKEVDLSTRLPKRLANLKTLASHIITASLTSIALTSGYTAVNDWAGMASWCEVNGWYNFLESPELYYEALTKFTAHLNSDHRTYSTRKRIQTTCKAFGQQMFPEEAYLPVKTPIVQRPRKKQTKTAEPPSEESVKRHLQICEPVFVGLTNFLIKNTNLPGKLKVNQDFAWIMPDIKYPMITSKIFSKDGAHSAASVTIDYSEGRMRTLEEYKARSSNSCARAHKKALKAYASRLSLANSTKDNEYRVRLGRYAHDCFVAMFVANTGINESPLRELPWDPNYEIIKDEEIGMRTIKFRANNKSITVRIKVEFIKHFKKFVELRGFLCEGIDHPYLFIGFDGNCKSNYRIMDTNILGRLNVSLARLIDPDVPFLSYKKYRNYKDNYTAKNHGHEASRILLGHSERTQRKNYLKSNEKMQLIKSANSMQWSMSFLTTHIIAPPLWAVAKAKVPHRKKLILKSSPNRIAKAKLGV
;
A
#
# COMPACT_ATOMS: atom_id res chain seq x y z
N MET A 1 -34.56 29.38 0.85
CA MET A 1 -33.36 30.08 0.35
C MET A 1 -32.14 29.46 1.02
N THR A 2 -31.21 28.90 0.26
CA THR A 2 -29.93 28.39 0.80
C THR A 2 -29.04 29.58 1.15
N HIS A 3 -28.74 29.77 2.42
CA HIS A 3 -27.87 30.85 2.89
C HIS A 3 -26.45 30.32 3.15
N TYR A 4 -25.44 31.10 2.75
CA TYR A 4 -24.05 30.78 3.03
C TYR A 4 -23.70 31.16 4.48
N ARG A 5 -23.40 30.17 5.32
CA ARG A 5 -22.80 30.41 6.64
C ARG A 5 -21.30 30.69 6.53
N SER A 6 -20.77 31.47 7.48
CA SER A 6 -19.31 31.64 7.66
C SER A 6 -18.64 30.28 7.92
N ARG A 7 -17.40 30.13 7.43
CA ARG A 7 -16.65 28.87 7.50
C ARG A 7 -15.22 29.11 7.98
N CYS A 8 -14.79 28.31 8.93
CA CYS A 8 -13.44 28.27 9.46
C CYS A 8 -12.93 26.82 9.37
N GLU A 9 -11.84 26.61 8.63
CA GLU A 9 -11.25 25.27 8.46
C GLU A 9 -10.01 25.10 9.35
N ILE A 10 -10.06 24.10 10.23
CA ILE A 10 -8.94 23.64 11.04
C ILE A 10 -8.26 22.48 10.31
N ARG A 11 -6.99 22.64 9.94
CA ARG A 11 -6.20 21.61 9.24
C ARG A 11 -5.26 20.86 10.18
N LEU A 12 -5.55 19.58 10.42
CA LEU A 12 -4.73 18.72 11.27
C LEU A 12 -3.53 18.09 10.55
N ASP A 13 -3.37 18.38 9.25
CA ASP A 13 -2.27 17.88 8.40
C ASP A 13 -1.24 18.95 8.03
N ALA A 14 -1.33 20.14 8.63
CA ALA A 14 -0.60 21.33 8.21
C ALA A 14 0.82 21.47 8.80
N GLN A 15 1.13 20.80 9.92
CA GLN A 15 2.42 20.97 10.62
C GLN A 15 3.01 19.64 11.06
N ILE A 16 4.34 19.66 11.27
CA ILE A 16 5.13 18.51 11.77
C ILE A 16 5.07 18.44 13.31
N ASN A 17 4.92 19.58 13.99
CA ASN A 17 4.84 19.63 15.45
C ASN A 17 3.38 19.55 15.93
N ASN A 18 2.97 18.36 16.35
CA ASN A 18 1.62 18.13 16.85
C ASN A 18 1.25 18.94 18.10
N ALA A 19 2.22 19.33 18.93
CA ALA A 19 1.94 20.09 20.15
C ALA A 19 1.53 21.54 19.85
N THR A 20 2.30 22.21 18.97
CA THR A 20 1.97 23.56 18.47
C THR A 20 0.66 23.52 17.70
N LEU A 21 0.51 22.55 16.79
CA LEU A 21 -0.71 22.39 16.00
C LEU A 21 -1.95 22.14 16.87
N LEU A 22 -1.79 21.42 17.98
CA LEU A 22 -2.88 21.17 18.93
C LEU A 22 -3.31 22.48 19.61
N ALA A 23 -2.36 23.28 20.09
CA ALA A 23 -2.66 24.57 20.71
C ALA A 23 -3.39 25.50 19.73
N ASP A 24 -2.87 25.63 18.51
CA ASP A 24 -3.45 26.46 17.45
C ASP A 24 -4.88 25.99 17.09
N ALA A 25 -5.07 24.67 16.90
CA ALA A 25 -6.36 24.10 16.56
C ALA A 25 -7.41 24.30 17.67
N GLN A 26 -7.01 24.15 18.94
CA GLN A 26 -7.89 24.38 20.08
C GLN A 26 -8.23 25.87 20.23
N HIS A 27 -7.27 26.76 20.00
CA HIS A 27 -7.52 28.20 20.01
C HIS A 27 -8.54 28.60 18.94
N VAL A 28 -8.37 28.11 17.70
CA VAL A 28 -9.31 28.38 16.59
C VAL A 28 -10.71 27.85 16.91
N LEU A 29 -10.82 26.64 17.48
CA LEU A 29 -12.10 26.09 17.92
C LEU A 29 -12.73 26.92 19.04
N ALA A 30 -11.94 27.45 19.96
CA ALA A 30 -12.43 28.26 21.07
C ALA A 30 -12.98 29.61 20.60
N THR A 31 -12.27 30.30 19.71
CA THR A 31 -12.61 31.67 19.25
C THR A 31 -13.70 31.73 18.19
N ASN A 32 -13.97 30.63 17.49
CA ASN A 32 -14.99 30.58 16.44
C ASN A 32 -16.28 29.87 16.91
N PRO A 33 -17.45 30.27 16.38
CA PRO A 33 -18.69 29.53 16.60
C PRO A 33 -18.59 28.14 15.97
N ILE A 34 -19.07 27.10 16.67
CA ILE A 34 -19.02 25.70 16.18
C ILE A 34 -19.75 25.55 14.84
N GLU A 35 -20.77 26.37 14.60
CA GLU A 35 -21.50 26.45 13.34
C GLU A 35 -20.62 26.80 12.16
N SER A 36 -19.42 27.37 12.35
CA SER A 36 -18.47 27.68 11.27
C SER A 36 -17.40 26.61 11.07
N ILE A 37 -17.23 25.68 12.02
CA ILE A 37 -16.05 24.81 12.09
C ILE A 37 -16.13 23.64 11.10
N ILE A 38 -15.05 23.50 10.34
CA ILE A 38 -14.74 22.33 9.51
C ILE A 38 -13.38 21.80 9.98
N ILE A 39 -13.27 20.50 10.19
CA ILE A 39 -12.02 19.86 10.58
C ILE A 39 -11.51 19.01 9.41
N ARG A 40 -10.35 19.38 8.88
CA ARG A 40 -9.63 18.63 7.85
C ARG A 40 -8.58 17.74 8.49
N PHE A 41 -8.85 16.45 8.46
CA PHE A 41 -7.92 15.41 8.95
C PHE A 41 -6.80 15.14 7.94
N ASN A 42 -7.07 15.28 6.64
CA ASN A 42 -6.07 15.30 5.58
C ASN A 42 -6.67 15.88 4.29
N HIS A 43 -5.85 16.04 3.25
CA HIS A 43 -6.30 16.50 1.92
C HIS A 43 -7.58 15.83 1.35
N ARG A 44 -7.91 14.57 1.71
CA ARG A 44 -9.12 13.85 1.25
C ARG A 44 -10.24 13.83 2.28
N HIS A 45 -9.92 14.03 3.55
CA HIS A 45 -10.83 13.78 4.67
C HIS A 45 -11.05 15.07 5.43
N ALA A 46 -12.23 15.65 5.24
CA ALA A 46 -12.73 16.76 6.03
C ALA A 46 -14.11 16.41 6.57
N PHE A 47 -14.41 16.90 7.77
CA PHE A 47 -15.70 16.74 8.41
C PHE A 47 -16.24 18.11 8.83
N ASP A 48 -17.46 18.38 8.42
CA ASP A 48 -18.15 19.64 8.63
C ASP A 48 -18.97 19.60 9.93
N PHE A 49 -18.35 19.93 11.06
CA PHE A 49 -19.01 19.95 12.36
C PHE A 49 -20.12 20.99 12.41
N GLY A 50 -19.89 22.16 11.82
CA GLY A 50 -20.87 23.24 11.83
C GLY A 50 -22.17 22.87 11.11
N ALA A 51 -22.13 22.02 10.08
CA ALA A 51 -23.34 21.55 9.42
C ALA A 51 -24.26 20.71 10.32
N TRP A 52 -23.73 20.08 11.37
CA TRP A 52 -24.50 19.26 12.32
C TRP A 52 -25.25 20.08 13.38
N CYS A 53 -25.02 21.39 13.38
CA CYS A 53 -25.77 22.36 14.18
C CYS A 53 -27.15 22.68 13.58
N PHE A 54 -27.49 22.09 12.42
CA PHE A 54 -28.72 22.36 11.67
C PHE A 54 -29.47 21.06 11.34
N GLY A 55 -30.80 21.12 11.36
CA GLY A 55 -31.68 19.98 11.04
C GLY A 55 -31.68 19.63 9.55
N CYS A 56 -31.61 20.63 8.68
CA CYS A 56 -31.58 20.45 7.23
C CYS A 56 -30.20 20.76 6.67
N ARG A 57 -29.61 19.77 5.97
CA ARG A 57 -28.28 19.87 5.37
C ARG A 57 -28.19 19.09 4.05
N THR A 58 -27.56 19.66 3.04
CA THR A 58 -27.39 19.09 1.69
C THR A 58 -25.93 19.28 1.22
N GLY A 59 -25.54 18.65 0.11
CA GLY A 59 -24.21 18.84 -0.49
C GLY A 59 -23.19 17.73 -0.21
N ALA A 60 -21.93 18.00 -0.57
CA ALA A 60 -20.85 17.02 -0.59
C ALA A 60 -20.38 16.60 0.82
N ARG A 61 -19.66 15.48 0.91
CA ARG A 61 -19.17 14.94 2.20
C ARG A 61 -18.31 15.92 3.00
N ALA A 62 -17.49 16.70 2.32
CA ALA A 62 -16.57 17.65 2.97
C ALA A 62 -17.25 18.95 3.37
N TRP A 63 -18.25 19.40 2.59
CA TRP A 63 -18.88 20.71 2.71
C TRP A 63 -20.38 20.58 2.53
N LYS A 64 -21.13 20.97 3.56
CA LYS A 64 -22.58 20.92 3.52
C LYS A 64 -23.19 22.32 3.51
N GLU A 65 -24.16 22.49 2.63
CA GLU A 65 -25.12 23.57 2.65
C GLU A 65 -26.15 23.28 3.75
N VAL A 66 -26.67 24.34 4.38
CA VAL A 66 -27.60 24.23 5.52
C VAL A 66 -28.74 25.20 5.37
N ASP A 67 -29.88 24.86 5.96
CA ASP A 67 -30.97 25.80 6.17
C ASP A 67 -30.83 26.49 7.53
N LEU A 68 -30.56 27.80 7.52
CA LEU A 68 -30.35 28.58 8.74
C LEU A 68 -31.58 28.61 9.66
N SER A 69 -32.78 28.43 9.12
CA SER A 69 -34.01 28.38 9.92
C SER A 69 -34.09 27.12 10.79
N THR A 70 -33.31 26.09 10.45
CA THR A 70 -33.30 24.79 11.16
C THR A 70 -32.19 24.69 12.20
N ARG A 71 -31.71 25.84 12.72
CA ARG A 71 -30.65 25.87 13.74
C ARG A 71 -31.09 25.19 15.04
N LEU A 72 -30.23 24.32 15.57
CA LEU A 72 -30.48 23.52 16.77
C LEU A 72 -29.53 23.93 17.90
N PRO A 73 -29.86 24.98 18.68
CA PRO A 73 -28.95 25.60 19.65
C PRO A 73 -28.50 24.65 20.76
N LYS A 74 -29.36 23.69 21.14
CA LYS A 74 -29.04 22.70 22.18
C LYS A 74 -27.94 21.71 21.77
N ARG A 75 -27.58 21.62 20.49
CA ARG A 75 -26.49 20.74 20.00
C ARG A 75 -25.11 21.37 20.12
N LEU A 76 -25.01 22.69 20.22
CA LEU A 76 -23.78 23.44 19.97
C LEU A 76 -22.67 23.08 20.96
N ALA A 77 -22.98 23.06 22.26
CA ALA A 77 -22.01 22.74 23.30
C ALA A 77 -21.44 21.33 23.12
N ASN A 78 -22.31 20.34 22.94
CA ASN A 78 -21.93 18.94 22.77
C ASN A 78 -21.09 18.71 21.51
N LEU A 79 -21.44 19.35 20.39
CA LEU A 79 -20.65 19.29 19.17
C LEU A 79 -19.27 19.95 19.32
N LYS A 80 -19.18 21.06 20.07
CA LYS A 80 -17.91 21.74 20.35
C LYS A 80 -17.01 20.87 21.24
N THR A 81 -17.56 20.23 22.26
CA THR A 81 -16.85 19.26 23.10
C THR A 81 -16.33 18.08 22.27
N LEU A 82 -17.18 17.50 21.42
CA LEU A 82 -16.77 16.42 20.53
C LEU A 82 -15.67 16.83 19.54
N ALA A 83 -15.78 18.03 18.96
CA ALA A 83 -14.76 18.59 18.08
C ALA A 83 -13.41 18.75 18.82
N SER A 84 -13.42 19.25 20.05
CA SER A 84 -12.20 19.40 20.86
C SER A 84 -11.55 18.04 21.17
N HIS A 85 -12.35 17.03 21.53
CA HIS A 85 -11.84 15.69 21.79
C HIS A 85 -11.24 15.03 20.55
N ILE A 86 -11.88 15.17 19.38
CA ILE A 86 -11.37 14.53 18.17
C ILE A 86 -10.08 15.20 17.68
N ILE A 87 -9.94 16.53 17.81
CA ILE A 87 -8.69 17.25 17.52
C ILE A 87 -7.58 16.72 18.43
N THR A 88 -7.83 16.70 19.74
CA THR A 88 -6.85 16.24 20.74
C THR A 88 -6.43 14.80 20.47
N ALA A 89 -7.37 13.89 20.28
CA ALA A 89 -7.07 12.50 20.01
C ALA A 89 -6.26 12.34 18.71
N SER A 90 -6.64 13.03 17.65
CA SER A 90 -6.01 12.93 16.33
C SER A 90 -4.57 13.44 16.30
N LEU A 91 -4.21 14.35 17.21
CA LEU A 91 -2.86 14.90 17.31
C LEU A 91 -2.00 14.20 18.38
N THR A 92 -2.60 13.43 19.29
CA THR A 92 -1.86 12.81 20.42
C THR A 92 -1.87 11.29 20.44
N SER A 93 -2.98 10.64 20.08
CA SER A 93 -3.20 9.22 20.42
C SER A 93 -3.71 8.35 19.29
N ILE A 94 -4.31 8.92 18.25
CA ILE A 94 -4.84 8.16 17.10
C ILE A 94 -4.41 8.78 15.77
N ALA A 95 -4.29 7.95 14.74
CA ALA A 95 -4.04 8.42 13.39
C ALA A 95 -5.19 9.32 12.89
N LEU A 96 -4.86 10.35 12.11
CA LEU A 96 -5.84 11.28 11.51
C LEU A 96 -6.98 10.56 10.75
N THR A 97 -6.68 9.44 10.08
CA THR A 97 -7.68 8.61 9.39
C THR A 97 -8.64 7.90 10.34
N SER A 98 -8.14 7.48 11.51
CA SER A 98 -8.96 6.90 12.57
C SER A 98 -9.89 7.95 13.16
N GLY A 99 -9.38 9.18 13.39
CA GLY A 99 -10.19 10.33 13.81
C GLY A 99 -11.34 10.63 12.84
N TYR A 100 -11.04 10.73 11.53
CA TYR A 100 -12.05 10.91 10.49
C TYR A 100 -13.07 9.76 10.42
N THR A 101 -12.61 8.51 10.60
CA THR A 101 -13.52 7.35 10.61
C THR A 101 -14.46 7.41 11.80
N ALA A 102 -13.96 7.83 12.97
CA ALA A 102 -14.75 7.93 14.18
C ALA A 102 -15.89 8.96 14.05
N VAL A 103 -15.60 10.16 13.52
CA VAL A 103 -16.65 11.18 13.27
C VAL A 103 -17.65 10.74 12.20
N ASN A 104 -17.22 9.97 11.20
CA ASN A 104 -18.15 9.39 10.22
C ASN A 104 -19.03 8.28 10.79
N ASP A 105 -18.48 7.42 11.64
CA ASP A 105 -19.25 6.38 12.32
C ASP A 105 -20.35 7.04 13.20
N TRP A 106 -20.00 8.11 13.92
CA TRP A 106 -20.97 8.91 14.69
C TRP A 106 -21.99 9.64 13.81
N ALA A 107 -21.55 10.26 12.70
CA ALA A 107 -22.45 10.89 11.73
C ALA A 107 -23.45 9.89 11.13
N GLY A 108 -23.05 8.62 10.99
CA GLY A 108 -23.93 7.53 10.61
C GLY A 108 -25.04 7.32 11.63
N MET A 109 -24.71 7.28 12.93
CA MET A 109 -25.70 7.24 14.01
C MET A 109 -26.60 8.47 13.99
N ALA A 110 -26.03 9.67 13.94
CA ALA A 110 -26.77 10.92 14.00
C ALA A 110 -27.76 11.04 12.82
N SER A 111 -27.36 10.66 11.60
CA SER A 111 -28.27 10.61 10.44
C SER A 111 -29.39 9.60 10.64
N TRP A 112 -29.07 8.42 11.19
CA TRP A 112 -30.08 7.41 11.49
C TRP A 112 -31.08 7.91 12.54
N CYS A 113 -30.61 8.59 13.59
CA CYS A 113 -31.45 9.15 14.64
C CYS A 113 -32.47 10.13 14.06
N GLU A 114 -32.03 11.08 13.24
CA GLU A 114 -32.91 12.09 12.63
C GLU A 114 -33.96 11.47 11.70
N VAL A 115 -33.60 10.48 10.89
CA VAL A 115 -34.56 9.77 10.01
C VAL A 115 -35.58 8.96 10.81
N ASN A 116 -35.26 8.53 12.03
CA ASN A 116 -36.11 7.71 12.88
C ASN A 116 -36.78 8.50 14.02
N GLY A 117 -36.86 9.83 13.90
CA GLY A 117 -37.59 10.69 14.86
C GLY A 117 -36.82 11.05 16.14
N TRP A 118 -35.55 10.67 16.25
CA TRP A 118 -34.67 10.97 17.40
C TRP A 118 -33.84 12.24 17.15
N TYR A 119 -34.47 13.34 16.69
CA TYR A 119 -33.75 14.57 16.32
C TYR A 119 -33.18 15.33 17.53
N ASN A 120 -33.75 15.12 18.72
CA ASN A 120 -33.34 15.72 19.99
C ASN A 120 -32.29 14.90 20.76
N PHE A 121 -31.69 13.86 20.16
CA PHE A 121 -30.77 12.93 20.85
C PHE A 121 -29.52 13.57 21.47
N LEU A 122 -29.20 14.82 21.16
CA LEU A 122 -28.07 15.57 21.74
C LEU A 122 -28.50 16.59 22.80
N GLU A 123 -29.79 16.71 23.10
CA GLU A 123 -30.29 17.67 24.08
C GLU A 123 -30.04 17.23 25.52
N SER A 124 -29.98 15.92 25.76
CA SER A 124 -29.73 15.35 27.07
C SER A 124 -28.99 14.01 26.97
N PRO A 125 -28.30 13.61 28.04
CA PRO A 125 -27.60 12.33 28.14
C PRO A 125 -28.55 11.13 28.08
N GLU A 126 -29.75 11.23 28.66
CA GLU A 126 -30.80 10.21 28.59
C GLU A 126 -31.28 9.99 27.16
N LEU A 127 -31.54 11.09 26.43
CA LEU A 127 -31.98 11.05 25.04
C LEU A 127 -30.90 10.47 24.13
N TYR A 128 -29.63 10.81 24.38
CA TYR A 128 -28.51 10.22 23.65
C TYR A 128 -28.42 8.71 23.88
N TYR A 129 -28.57 8.29 25.14
CA TYR A 129 -28.52 6.89 25.53
C TYR A 129 -29.67 6.07 24.92
N GLU A 130 -30.89 6.60 24.94
CA GLU A 130 -32.05 5.96 24.34
C GLU A 130 -31.85 5.81 22.82
N ALA A 131 -31.45 6.87 22.14
CA ALA A 131 -31.14 6.84 20.71
C ALA A 131 -30.02 5.83 20.38
N LEU A 132 -28.96 5.78 21.18
CA LEU A 132 -27.87 4.81 21.02
C LEU A 132 -28.34 3.37 21.23
N THR A 133 -29.28 3.14 22.15
CA THR A 133 -29.89 1.83 22.39
C THR A 133 -30.70 1.36 21.18
N LYS A 134 -31.55 2.23 20.62
CA LYS A 134 -32.32 1.93 19.42
C LYS A 134 -31.41 1.75 18.19
N PHE A 135 -30.38 2.59 18.06
CA PHE A 135 -29.39 2.47 16.99
C PHE A 135 -28.59 1.16 17.10
N THR A 136 -28.28 0.71 18.32
CA THR A 136 -27.63 -0.59 18.54
C THR A 136 -28.51 -1.74 18.07
N ALA A 137 -29.82 -1.68 18.33
CA ALA A 137 -30.77 -2.67 17.81
C ALA A 137 -30.77 -2.68 16.27
N HIS A 138 -30.73 -1.50 15.64
CA HIS A 138 -30.56 -1.38 14.18
C HIS A 138 -29.24 -1.97 13.69
N LEU A 139 -28.11 -1.72 14.38
CA LEU A 139 -26.84 -2.36 14.04
C LEU A 139 -26.95 -3.90 14.12
N ASN A 140 -27.77 -4.47 15.00
CA ASN A 140 -27.93 -5.93 15.04
C ASN A 140 -28.64 -6.51 13.80
N SER A 141 -29.50 -5.75 13.13
CA SER A 141 -30.14 -6.15 11.87
C SER A 141 -29.35 -5.72 10.62
N ASP A 142 -28.29 -4.93 10.76
CA ASP A 142 -27.48 -4.43 9.65
C ASP A 142 -26.57 -5.51 9.01
N HIS A 143 -26.45 -5.49 7.67
CA HIS A 143 -25.65 -6.43 6.87
C HIS A 143 -24.13 -6.28 7.02
N ARG A 144 -23.64 -5.23 7.67
CA ARG A 144 -22.20 -4.98 7.91
C ARG A 144 -21.58 -6.10 8.75
N THR A 145 -20.28 -6.28 8.56
CA THR A 145 -19.51 -7.24 9.37
C THR A 145 -19.57 -6.89 10.85
N TYR A 146 -19.58 -7.91 11.72
CA TYR A 146 -19.63 -7.74 13.17
C TYR A 146 -18.57 -6.77 13.69
N SER A 147 -17.33 -6.84 13.17
CA SER A 147 -16.25 -5.94 13.57
C SER A 147 -16.56 -4.47 13.27
N THR A 148 -17.21 -4.21 12.12
CA THR A 148 -17.60 -2.86 11.71
C THR A 148 -18.71 -2.33 12.62
N ARG A 149 -19.75 -3.14 12.84
CA ARG A 149 -20.87 -2.78 13.71
C ARG A 149 -20.42 -2.53 15.15
N LYS A 150 -19.57 -3.41 15.69
CA LYS A 150 -18.95 -3.23 17.00
C LYS A 150 -18.13 -1.94 17.08
N ARG A 151 -17.33 -1.63 16.05
CA ARG A 151 -16.54 -0.40 15.98
C ARG A 151 -17.43 0.85 16.00
N ILE A 152 -18.47 0.87 15.17
CA ILE A 152 -19.45 1.98 15.12
C ILE A 152 -20.06 2.19 16.50
N GLN A 153 -20.59 1.11 17.11
CA GLN A 153 -21.17 1.19 18.46
C GLN A 153 -20.16 1.71 19.48
N THR A 154 -18.95 1.15 19.50
CA THR A 154 -17.90 1.54 20.46
C THR A 154 -17.56 3.02 20.32
N THR A 155 -17.48 3.51 19.09
CA THR A 155 -17.21 4.92 18.79
C THR A 155 -18.33 5.81 19.28
N CYS A 156 -19.59 5.49 18.94
CA CYS A 156 -20.75 6.28 19.35
C CYS A 156 -20.93 6.30 20.87
N LYS A 157 -20.61 5.18 21.53
CA LYS A 157 -20.57 5.06 22.99
C LYS A 157 -19.52 5.98 23.60
N ALA A 158 -18.28 5.95 23.08
CA ALA A 158 -17.20 6.81 23.55
C ALA A 158 -17.51 8.30 23.34
N PHE A 159 -18.11 8.67 22.21
CA PHE A 159 -18.50 10.05 21.95
C PHE A 159 -19.64 10.51 22.86
N GLY A 160 -20.58 9.63 23.21
CA GLY A 160 -21.59 9.93 24.23
C GLY A 160 -20.95 10.29 25.58
N GLN A 161 -19.97 9.49 26.03
CA GLN A 161 -19.24 9.76 27.28
C GLN A 161 -18.41 11.06 27.22
N GLN A 162 -17.93 11.44 26.04
CA GLN A 162 -17.19 12.69 25.85
C GLN A 162 -18.10 13.92 25.84
N MET A 163 -19.27 13.83 25.21
CA MET A 163 -20.24 14.93 25.17
C MET A 163 -20.94 15.10 26.53
N PHE A 164 -21.15 14.00 27.27
CA PHE A 164 -21.82 13.98 28.57
C PHE A 164 -20.93 13.29 29.62
N PRO A 165 -19.89 13.98 30.12
CA PRO A 165 -18.95 13.39 31.06
C PRO A 165 -19.56 13.10 32.44
N GLU A 166 -20.57 13.87 32.85
CA GLU A 166 -21.21 13.76 34.17
C GLU A 166 -22.01 12.45 34.32
N GLU A 167 -22.66 11.95 33.26
CA GLU A 167 -23.34 10.64 33.26
C GLU A 167 -22.59 9.54 32.49
N ALA A 168 -21.26 9.47 32.66
CA ALA A 168 -20.42 8.44 32.02
C ALA A 168 -20.86 6.98 32.31
N TYR A 169 -21.73 6.74 33.30
CA TYR A 169 -22.34 5.45 33.62
C TYR A 169 -23.45 5.02 32.66
N LEU A 170 -24.20 5.94 32.05
CA LEU A 170 -25.34 5.59 31.19
C LEU A 170 -24.92 4.68 30.04
N PRO A 171 -23.81 4.93 29.32
CA PRO A 171 -23.41 4.08 28.21
C PRO A 171 -22.98 2.66 28.63
N VAL A 172 -22.71 2.39 29.92
CA VAL A 172 -22.46 1.04 30.45
C VAL A 172 -23.70 0.16 30.29
N LYS A 173 -24.90 0.74 30.40
CA LYS A 173 -26.18 0.04 30.30
C LYS A 173 -26.57 -0.29 28.84
N THR A 174 -25.89 0.28 27.84
CA THR A 174 -26.24 0.10 26.43
C THR A 174 -26.07 -1.37 26.04
N PRO A 175 -27.08 -2.01 25.42
CA PRO A 175 -26.95 -3.36 24.88
C PRO A 175 -25.72 -3.46 23.97
N ILE A 176 -25.08 -4.62 23.87
CA ILE A 176 -23.90 -4.79 23.00
C ILE A 176 -24.35 -5.33 21.64
N VAL A 177 -23.67 -4.91 20.56
CA VAL A 177 -23.85 -5.55 19.25
C VAL A 177 -23.60 -7.05 19.39
N GLN A 178 -24.58 -7.84 18.97
CA GLN A 178 -24.57 -9.29 19.09
C GLN A 178 -23.55 -9.88 18.13
N ARG A 179 -22.70 -10.75 18.70
CA ARG A 179 -21.76 -11.52 17.91
C ARG A 179 -22.52 -12.64 17.20
N PRO A 180 -22.45 -12.75 15.86
CA PRO A 180 -23.05 -13.88 15.18
C PRO A 180 -22.43 -15.19 15.70
N ARG A 181 -23.26 -16.23 15.90
CA ARG A 181 -22.79 -17.59 16.25
C ARG A 181 -21.70 -18.00 15.25
N LYS A 182 -20.58 -18.53 15.76
CA LYS A 182 -19.30 -18.75 15.03
C LYS A 182 -19.55 -19.26 13.60
N LYS A 183 -19.43 -18.38 12.58
CA LYS A 183 -18.86 -18.82 11.30
C LYS A 183 -17.37 -18.98 11.53
N GLN A 184 -16.80 -20.13 11.20
CA GLN A 184 -15.35 -20.32 11.18
C GLN A 184 -14.74 -19.12 10.46
N THR A 185 -13.97 -18.30 11.17
CA THR A 185 -13.22 -17.21 10.53
C THR A 185 -12.29 -17.84 9.53
N LYS A 186 -12.61 -17.76 8.23
CA LYS A 186 -11.68 -18.06 7.13
C LYS A 186 -10.43 -17.25 7.44
N THR A 187 -9.40 -17.95 7.87
CA THR A 187 -8.11 -17.33 8.13
C THR A 187 -7.58 -16.90 6.78
N ALA A 188 -7.25 -15.62 6.62
CA ALA A 188 -6.62 -15.17 5.38
C ALA A 188 -5.28 -15.89 5.25
N GLU A 189 -5.20 -16.80 4.28
CA GLU A 189 -3.95 -17.46 3.95
C GLU A 189 -2.94 -16.41 3.47
N PRO A 190 -1.63 -16.58 3.78
CA PRO A 190 -0.61 -15.73 3.20
C PRO A 190 -0.69 -15.83 1.66
N PRO A 191 -0.36 -14.75 0.93
CA PRO A 191 -0.26 -14.86 -0.51
C PRO A 191 0.81 -15.90 -0.88
N SER A 192 0.63 -16.59 -2.01
CA SER A 192 1.65 -17.51 -2.50
C SER A 192 2.95 -16.77 -2.83
N GLU A 193 4.07 -17.48 -2.75
CA GLU A 193 5.37 -16.95 -3.15
C GLU A 193 5.36 -16.50 -4.61
N GLU A 194 4.72 -17.28 -5.49
CA GLU A 194 4.57 -16.94 -6.91
C GLU A 194 3.78 -15.63 -7.11
N SER A 195 2.73 -15.39 -6.31
CA SER A 195 1.98 -14.13 -6.36
C SER A 195 2.84 -12.94 -5.97
N VAL A 196 3.73 -13.08 -4.98
CA VAL A 196 4.64 -12.01 -4.55
C VAL A 196 5.72 -11.78 -5.61
N LYS A 197 6.34 -12.86 -6.08
CA LYS A 197 7.36 -12.84 -7.13
C LYS A 197 6.85 -12.14 -8.39
N ARG A 198 5.69 -12.56 -8.91
CA ARG A 198 5.08 -11.98 -10.11
C ARG A 198 4.80 -10.48 -9.96
N HIS A 199 4.32 -10.06 -8.80
CA HIS A 199 4.06 -8.64 -8.56
C HIS A 199 5.36 -7.81 -8.52
N LEU A 200 6.42 -8.33 -7.88
CA LEU A 200 7.72 -7.66 -7.84
C LEU A 200 8.42 -7.65 -9.21
N GLN A 201 8.27 -8.70 -10.02
CA GLN A 201 8.76 -8.75 -11.40
C GLN A 201 8.13 -7.67 -12.29
N ILE A 202 6.93 -7.19 -11.97
CA ILE A 202 6.32 -6.03 -12.63
C ILE A 202 6.82 -4.71 -12.02
N CYS A 203 6.84 -4.61 -10.69
CA CYS A 203 7.19 -3.36 -10.01
C CYS A 203 8.63 -2.93 -10.25
N GLU A 204 9.59 -3.87 -10.24
CA GLU A 204 11.01 -3.55 -10.36
C GLU A 204 11.37 -2.92 -11.72
N PRO A 205 11.03 -3.50 -12.89
CA PRO A 205 11.30 -2.88 -14.17
C PRO A 205 10.59 -1.53 -14.35
N VAL A 206 9.35 -1.41 -13.85
CA VAL A 206 8.61 -0.14 -13.90
C VAL A 206 9.31 0.92 -13.07
N PHE A 207 9.70 0.61 -11.83
CA PHE A 207 10.46 1.54 -10.99
C PHE A 207 11.80 1.93 -11.62
N VAL A 208 12.65 0.95 -11.93
CA VAL A 208 14.02 1.20 -12.41
C VAL A 208 13.99 1.92 -13.76
N GLY A 209 13.15 1.45 -14.68
CA GLY A 209 13.12 1.97 -16.04
C GLY A 209 12.49 3.36 -16.12
N LEU A 210 11.40 3.63 -15.40
CA LEU A 210 10.83 4.99 -15.35
C LEU A 210 11.75 5.97 -14.62
N THR A 211 12.41 5.55 -13.54
CA THR A 211 13.39 6.39 -12.85
C THR A 211 14.53 6.77 -13.79
N ASN A 212 15.07 5.81 -14.54
CA ASN A 212 16.10 6.08 -15.56
C ASN A 212 15.57 7.00 -16.67
N PHE A 213 14.36 6.76 -17.17
CA PHE A 213 13.72 7.57 -18.21
C PHE A 213 13.61 9.04 -17.79
N LEU A 214 13.24 9.30 -16.54
CA LEU A 214 13.08 10.64 -15.97
C LEU A 214 14.42 11.33 -15.72
N ILE A 215 15.34 10.66 -15.02
CA ILE A 215 16.65 11.24 -14.67
C ILE A 215 17.47 11.55 -15.92
N LYS A 216 17.48 10.63 -16.89
CA LYS A 216 18.18 10.80 -18.18
C LYS A 216 17.45 11.74 -19.14
N ASN A 217 16.29 12.27 -18.76
CA ASN A 217 15.44 13.11 -19.59
C ASN A 217 15.15 12.50 -20.98
N THR A 218 14.88 11.20 -21.04
CA THR A 218 14.62 10.51 -22.32
C THR A 218 13.36 11.09 -22.97
N ASN A 219 13.38 11.23 -24.31
CA ASN A 219 12.26 11.75 -25.07
C ASN A 219 11.12 10.74 -25.16
N LEU A 220 9.89 11.23 -25.15
CA LEU A 220 8.68 10.50 -25.52
C LEU A 220 8.47 10.58 -27.04
N PRO A 221 7.72 9.62 -27.64
CA PRO A 221 7.34 8.34 -27.03
C PRO A 221 8.58 7.46 -26.78
N GLY A 222 8.52 6.59 -25.77
CA GLY A 222 9.64 5.74 -25.38
C GLY A 222 9.21 4.29 -25.12
N LYS A 223 10.16 3.35 -25.14
CA LYS A 223 9.92 1.96 -24.76
C LYS A 223 10.52 1.64 -23.41
N LEU A 224 9.77 0.90 -22.61
CA LEU A 224 10.18 0.38 -21.32
C LEU A 224 10.03 -1.14 -21.32
N LYS A 225 11.12 -1.87 -21.09
CA LYS A 225 11.03 -3.33 -20.93
C LYS A 225 10.34 -3.68 -19.61
N VAL A 226 9.28 -4.48 -19.67
CA VAL A 226 8.56 -4.97 -18.49
C VAL A 226 8.31 -6.47 -18.66
N ASN A 227 8.90 -7.29 -17.78
CA ASN A 227 8.93 -8.74 -17.94
C ASN A 227 9.50 -9.17 -19.32
N GLN A 228 8.72 -9.96 -20.06
CA GLN A 228 9.03 -10.44 -21.42
C GLN A 228 8.43 -9.55 -22.52
N ASP A 229 7.80 -8.43 -22.15
CA ASP A 229 7.14 -7.49 -23.07
C ASP A 229 7.73 -6.08 -22.96
N PHE A 230 7.21 -5.14 -23.74
CA PHE A 230 7.49 -3.72 -23.66
C PHE A 230 6.23 -2.92 -23.36
N ALA A 231 6.36 -1.94 -22.48
CA ALA A 231 5.40 -0.88 -22.30
C ALA A 231 5.80 0.34 -23.14
N TRP A 232 4.88 0.87 -23.95
CA TRP A 232 5.04 2.16 -24.60
C TRP A 232 4.73 3.28 -23.64
N ILE A 233 5.66 4.21 -23.46
CA ILE A 233 5.51 5.44 -22.69
C ILE A 233 5.05 6.55 -23.64
N MET A 234 3.89 7.14 -23.35
CA MET A 234 3.20 8.08 -24.24
C MET A 234 2.86 9.39 -23.52
N PRO A 235 2.81 10.54 -24.22
CA PRO A 235 2.29 11.78 -23.67
C PRO A 235 0.75 11.76 -23.60
N ASP A 236 0.22 10.78 -22.87
CA ASP A 236 -1.21 10.61 -22.59
C ASP A 236 -1.47 10.53 -21.10
N ILE A 237 -2.47 11.28 -20.66
CA ILE A 237 -2.95 11.32 -19.28
C ILE A 237 -3.66 10.00 -18.95
N LYS A 238 -4.40 9.42 -19.90
CA LYS A 238 -5.21 8.22 -19.64
C LYS A 238 -4.35 6.95 -19.61
N TYR A 239 -3.46 6.80 -20.59
CA TYR A 239 -2.54 5.67 -20.71
C TYR A 239 -1.09 6.14 -20.87
N PRO A 240 -0.46 6.62 -19.78
CA PRO A 240 0.92 7.14 -19.81
C PRO A 240 1.96 6.05 -20.08
N MET A 241 1.61 4.79 -19.78
CA MET A 241 2.35 3.61 -20.20
C MET A 241 1.38 2.48 -20.51
N ILE A 242 1.67 1.65 -21.52
CA ILE A 242 0.80 0.53 -21.89
C ILE A 242 1.54 -0.63 -22.54
N THR A 243 1.25 -1.87 -22.13
CA THR A 243 1.82 -3.12 -22.68
C THR A 243 0.91 -3.78 -23.70
N SER A 244 1.45 -4.74 -24.46
CA SER A 244 0.68 -5.50 -25.43
C SER A 244 -0.44 -6.34 -24.79
N LYS A 245 -0.22 -6.82 -23.56
CA LYS A 245 -1.18 -7.64 -22.83
C LYS A 245 -2.48 -6.91 -22.46
N ILE A 246 -2.45 -5.58 -22.39
CA ILE A 246 -3.67 -4.77 -22.18
C ILE A 246 -4.53 -4.74 -23.44
N PHE A 247 -3.94 -4.98 -24.62
CA PHE A 247 -4.67 -4.96 -25.89
C PHE A 247 -5.49 -6.23 -26.13
N SER A 248 -5.05 -7.37 -25.57
CA SER A 248 -5.57 -8.70 -25.91
C SER A 248 -6.75 -9.19 -25.07
N LYS A 249 -7.04 -8.56 -23.92
CA LYS A 249 -8.17 -8.93 -23.04
C LYS A 249 -9.34 -7.95 -23.24
N ASP A 250 -10.37 -8.39 -23.99
CA ASP A 250 -11.69 -7.75 -24.11
C ASP A 250 -11.73 -6.24 -24.42
N GLY A 251 -10.79 -5.72 -25.22
CA GLY A 251 -10.97 -4.57 -26.13
C GLY A 251 -11.34 -3.18 -25.55
N ALA A 252 -11.64 -3.02 -24.27
CA ALA A 252 -12.32 -1.83 -23.77
C ALA A 252 -11.41 -0.60 -23.56
N HIS A 253 -10.09 -0.76 -23.50
CA HIS A 253 -9.21 0.31 -23.03
C HIS A 253 -8.29 0.93 -24.10
N SER A 254 -7.74 0.19 -25.06
CA SER A 254 -6.84 0.72 -26.11
C SER A 254 -7.34 0.54 -27.55
N ALA A 255 -8.04 -0.56 -27.86
CA ALA A 255 -8.61 -0.81 -29.20
C ALA A 255 -9.68 0.23 -29.58
N ALA A 256 -10.27 0.88 -28.57
CA ALA A 256 -11.22 1.98 -28.72
C ALA A 256 -10.56 3.35 -28.96
N SER A 257 -9.23 3.48 -28.87
CA SER A 257 -8.58 4.75 -29.21
C SER A 257 -8.77 4.99 -30.70
N VAL A 258 -9.46 6.06 -31.08
CA VAL A 258 -9.63 6.39 -32.50
C VAL A 258 -8.33 7.02 -33.06
N THR A 259 -7.52 7.62 -32.20
CA THR A 259 -6.44 8.54 -32.61
C THR A 259 -5.02 8.01 -32.37
N ILE A 260 -4.77 7.29 -31.28
CA ILE A 260 -3.42 6.83 -30.88
C ILE A 260 -3.30 5.33 -31.05
N ASP A 261 -2.31 4.90 -31.81
CA ASP A 261 -1.90 3.51 -31.91
C ASP A 261 -0.90 3.12 -30.82
N TYR A 262 -1.41 2.46 -29.79
CA TYR A 262 -0.62 2.09 -28.62
C TYR A 262 0.29 0.88 -28.86
N SER A 263 0.04 0.05 -29.87
CA SER A 263 0.96 -1.06 -30.21
C SER A 263 2.25 -0.57 -30.85
N GLU A 264 2.20 0.56 -31.54
CA GLU A 264 3.35 1.14 -32.24
C GLU A 264 3.85 2.45 -31.62
N GLY A 265 3.18 2.95 -30.58
CA GLY A 265 3.59 4.18 -29.89
C GLY A 265 3.49 5.43 -30.76
N ARG A 266 2.54 5.48 -31.70
CA ARG A 266 2.37 6.58 -32.66
C ARG A 266 0.92 7.02 -32.81
N MET A 267 0.69 8.12 -33.51
CA MET A 267 -0.65 8.49 -33.97
C MET A 267 -1.09 7.58 -35.12
N ARG A 268 -2.40 7.33 -35.20
CA ARG A 268 -3.02 6.63 -36.32
C ARG A 268 -3.02 7.49 -37.59
N THR A 269 -2.85 6.84 -38.73
CA THR A 269 -3.02 7.48 -40.05
C THR A 269 -4.47 7.90 -40.24
N LEU A 270 -4.74 8.69 -41.30
CA LEU A 270 -6.11 9.12 -41.59
C LEU A 270 -7.00 7.93 -41.94
N GLU A 271 -6.45 6.94 -42.65
CA GLU A 271 -7.12 5.70 -43.04
C GLU A 271 -7.48 4.86 -41.81
N GLU A 272 -6.50 4.64 -40.92
CA GLU A 272 -6.70 3.92 -39.65
C GLU A 272 -7.72 4.63 -38.74
N TYR A 273 -7.71 5.97 -38.71
CA TYR A 273 -8.67 6.77 -37.97
C TYR A 273 -10.09 6.62 -38.54
N LYS A 274 -10.26 6.71 -39.87
CA LYS A 274 -11.56 6.58 -40.55
C LYS A 274 -12.16 5.20 -40.33
N ALA A 275 -11.35 4.14 -40.32
CA ALA A 275 -11.80 2.78 -40.06
C ALA A 275 -12.37 2.57 -38.63
N ARG A 276 -12.05 3.46 -37.68
CA ARG A 276 -12.42 3.33 -36.27
C ARG A 276 -13.38 4.40 -35.76
N SER A 277 -13.65 5.44 -36.55
CA SER A 277 -14.50 6.54 -36.16
C SER A 277 -15.82 6.49 -36.91
N SER A 278 -16.94 6.67 -36.20
CA SER A 278 -18.21 7.04 -36.84
C SER A 278 -18.14 8.44 -37.48
N ASN A 279 -17.15 9.26 -37.10
CA ASN A 279 -16.88 10.58 -37.67
C ASN A 279 -15.66 10.53 -38.58
N SER A 280 -15.91 10.30 -39.88
CA SER A 280 -14.89 10.19 -40.93
C SER A 280 -14.30 11.54 -41.40
N CYS A 281 -14.53 12.62 -40.64
CA CYS A 281 -14.09 13.97 -41.00
C CYS A 281 -12.57 14.14 -40.84
N ALA A 282 -11.88 14.44 -41.95
CA ALA A 282 -10.44 14.73 -41.96
C ALA A 282 -10.05 15.92 -41.05
N ARG A 283 -10.97 16.88 -40.84
CA ARG A 283 -10.75 18.03 -39.94
C ARG A 283 -10.56 17.59 -38.48
N ALA A 284 -11.33 16.58 -38.02
CA ALA A 284 -11.22 16.05 -36.67
C ALA A 284 -9.87 15.34 -36.46
N HIS A 285 -9.44 14.53 -37.43
CA HIS A 285 -8.12 13.89 -37.42
C HIS A 285 -6.97 14.92 -37.39
N LYS A 286 -7.02 15.95 -38.23
CA LYS A 286 -6.02 17.04 -38.23
C LYS A 286 -5.93 17.76 -36.88
N LYS A 287 -7.07 18.01 -36.22
CA LYS A 287 -7.12 18.58 -34.87
C LYS A 287 -6.46 17.65 -33.84
N ALA A 288 -6.74 16.35 -33.90
CA ALA A 288 -6.13 15.36 -33.02
C ALA A 288 -4.60 15.27 -33.22
N LEU A 289 -4.13 15.32 -34.47
CA LEU A 289 -2.71 15.33 -34.82
C LEU A 289 -2.00 16.56 -34.24
N LYS A 290 -2.57 17.76 -34.41
CA LYS A 290 -2.03 19.00 -33.83
C LYS A 290 -1.99 18.93 -32.29
N ALA A 291 -3.04 18.41 -31.67
CA ALA A 291 -3.09 18.23 -30.21
C ALA A 291 -2.06 17.21 -29.71
N TYR A 292 -1.82 16.12 -30.44
CA TYR A 292 -0.77 15.16 -30.11
C TYR A 292 0.62 15.76 -30.25
N ALA A 293 0.91 16.45 -31.36
CA ALA A 293 2.19 17.12 -31.56
C ALA A 293 2.48 18.16 -30.47
N SER A 294 1.47 18.93 -30.05
CA SER A 294 1.57 19.88 -28.94
C SER A 294 1.89 19.19 -27.61
N ARG A 295 1.21 18.07 -27.30
CA ARG A 295 1.49 17.29 -26.08
C ARG A 295 2.87 16.68 -26.10
N LEU A 296 3.31 16.16 -27.24
CA LEU A 296 4.64 15.58 -27.42
C LEU A 296 5.73 16.63 -27.22
N SER A 297 5.56 17.81 -27.82
CA SER A 297 6.45 18.96 -27.62
C SER A 297 6.52 19.36 -26.14
N LEU A 298 5.37 19.49 -25.48
CA LEU A 298 5.31 19.80 -24.04
C LEU A 298 6.01 18.72 -23.19
N ALA A 299 5.73 17.45 -23.43
CA ALA A 299 6.30 16.32 -22.68
C ALA A 299 7.84 16.24 -22.82
N ASN A 300 8.37 16.70 -23.95
CA ASN A 300 9.81 16.70 -24.25
C ASN A 300 10.51 18.04 -23.95
N SER A 301 9.76 19.11 -23.67
CA SER A 301 10.33 20.47 -23.45
C SER A 301 11.05 20.62 -22.12
N THR A 302 10.45 20.14 -21.02
CA THR A 302 10.98 20.29 -19.66
C THR A 302 10.84 19.01 -18.86
N LYS A 303 11.58 18.89 -17.76
CA LYS A 303 11.48 17.76 -16.82
C LYS A 303 10.20 17.79 -15.97
N ASP A 304 9.54 18.94 -15.89
CA ASP A 304 8.56 19.26 -14.84
C ASP A 304 7.14 19.40 -15.37
N ASN A 305 6.88 18.76 -16.51
CA ASN A 305 5.54 18.68 -17.07
C ASN A 305 4.73 17.53 -16.46
N GLU A 306 3.41 17.64 -16.54
CA GLU A 306 2.46 16.67 -15.97
C GLU A 306 2.70 15.23 -16.43
N TYR A 307 3.15 15.00 -17.67
CA TYR A 307 3.39 13.66 -18.20
C TYR A 307 4.56 12.99 -17.48
N ARG A 308 5.66 13.74 -17.27
CA ARG A 308 6.84 13.24 -16.56
C ARG A 308 6.59 13.05 -15.06
N VAL A 309 5.90 13.99 -14.43
CA VAL A 309 5.52 13.89 -13.00
C VAL A 309 4.66 12.66 -12.75
N ARG A 310 3.72 12.37 -13.65
CA ARG A 310 2.87 11.18 -13.58
C ARG A 310 3.65 9.87 -13.68
N LEU A 311 4.65 9.80 -14.57
CA LEU A 311 5.57 8.66 -14.62
C LEU A 311 6.36 8.51 -13.32
N GLY A 312 6.81 9.63 -12.75
CA GLY A 312 7.49 9.66 -11.45
C GLY A 312 6.62 9.12 -10.32
N ARG A 313 5.32 9.39 -10.36
CA ARG A 313 4.35 8.81 -9.42
C ARG A 313 4.27 7.27 -9.51
N TYR A 314 4.24 6.71 -10.72
CA TYR A 314 4.25 5.25 -10.88
C TYR A 314 5.55 4.62 -10.38
N ALA A 315 6.70 5.24 -10.70
CA ALA A 315 7.99 4.78 -10.21
C ALA A 315 8.06 4.79 -8.67
N HIS A 316 7.58 5.88 -8.05
CA HIS A 316 7.47 6.02 -6.60
C HIS A 316 6.62 4.91 -5.97
N ASP A 317 5.39 4.73 -6.47
CA ASP A 317 4.46 3.76 -5.90
C ASP A 317 4.96 2.31 -6.08
N CYS A 318 5.60 1.99 -7.22
CA CYS A 318 6.27 0.70 -7.44
C CYS A 318 7.41 0.46 -6.44
N PHE A 319 8.25 1.46 -6.20
CA PHE A 319 9.32 1.32 -5.20
C PHE A 319 8.76 1.10 -3.80
N VAL A 320 7.67 1.78 -3.42
CA VAL A 320 7.00 1.54 -2.14
C VAL A 320 6.55 0.09 -2.01
N ALA A 321 5.98 -0.52 -3.05
CA ALA A 321 5.63 -1.94 -3.03
C ALA A 321 6.85 -2.84 -2.78
N MET A 322 7.96 -2.57 -3.47
CA MET A 322 9.21 -3.30 -3.29
C MET A 322 9.80 -3.12 -1.88
N PHE A 323 9.76 -1.90 -1.34
CA PHE A 323 10.23 -1.58 0.01
C PHE A 323 9.41 -2.29 1.08
N VAL A 324 8.08 -2.32 0.94
CA VAL A 324 7.17 -3.04 1.82
C VAL A 324 7.40 -4.55 1.76
N ALA A 325 7.65 -5.10 0.57
CA ALA A 325 7.98 -6.53 0.42
C ALA A 325 9.30 -6.89 1.13
N ASN A 326 10.29 -5.98 1.10
CA ASN A 326 11.59 -6.21 1.71
C ASN A 326 11.53 -6.15 3.25
N THR A 327 10.82 -5.15 3.78
CA THR A 327 10.80 -4.78 5.21
C THR A 327 9.62 -5.38 5.99
N GLY A 328 8.50 -5.69 5.33
CA GLY A 328 7.25 -6.08 5.99
C GLY A 328 6.57 -4.95 6.78
N ILE A 329 7.01 -3.70 6.60
CA ILE A 329 6.49 -2.54 7.33
C ILE A 329 4.99 -2.30 7.06
N ASN A 330 4.25 -1.90 8.09
CA ASN A 330 2.85 -1.52 7.95
C ASN A 330 2.71 -0.12 7.33
N GLU A 331 1.53 0.16 6.78
CA GLU A 331 1.27 1.43 6.09
C GLU A 331 1.47 2.67 6.98
N SER A 332 0.96 2.67 8.21
CA SER A 332 1.08 3.85 9.11
C SER A 332 2.55 4.23 9.38
N PRO A 333 3.40 3.33 9.91
CA PRO A 333 4.80 3.68 10.16
C PRO A 333 5.60 3.93 8.88
N LEU A 334 5.21 3.36 7.74
CA LEU A 334 5.85 3.66 6.46
C LEU A 334 5.62 5.11 6.02
N ARG A 335 4.40 5.62 6.20
CA ARG A 335 4.03 7.01 5.83
C ARG A 335 4.76 8.05 6.67
N GLU A 336 5.11 7.69 7.89
CA GLU A 336 5.78 8.54 8.88
C GLU A 336 7.28 8.29 8.95
N LEU A 337 7.84 7.47 8.04
CA LEU A 337 9.26 7.19 8.03
C LEU A 337 10.04 8.47 7.67
N PRO A 338 10.91 8.98 8.56
CA PRO A 338 11.56 10.26 8.35
C PRO A 338 12.54 10.19 7.17
N TRP A 339 12.74 11.35 6.54
CA TRP A 339 13.81 11.56 5.58
C TRP A 339 14.96 12.32 6.23
N ASP A 340 16.17 11.86 5.93
CA ASP A 340 17.40 12.54 6.30
C ASP A 340 18.38 12.37 5.12
N PRO A 341 18.84 13.46 4.49
CA PRO A 341 19.82 13.37 3.39
C PRO A 341 21.16 12.77 3.85
N ASN A 342 21.46 12.79 5.15
CA ASN A 342 22.68 12.23 5.75
C ASN A 342 22.47 10.81 6.30
N TYR A 343 21.55 10.04 5.72
CA TYR A 343 21.29 8.67 6.15
C TYR A 343 22.56 7.80 6.09
N GLU A 344 22.68 6.86 7.04
CA GLU A 344 23.80 5.93 7.09
C GLU A 344 23.34 4.52 6.72
N ILE A 345 24.17 3.80 5.95
CA ILE A 345 23.98 2.36 5.68
C ILE A 345 25.06 1.60 6.44
N ILE A 346 24.64 0.85 7.45
CA ILE A 346 25.54 0.12 8.34
C ILE A 346 25.39 -1.39 8.10
N LYS A 347 26.50 -2.11 8.23
CA LYS A 347 26.48 -3.58 8.23
C LYS A 347 25.66 -4.06 9.43
N ASP A 348 24.67 -4.91 9.17
CA ASP A 348 23.97 -5.61 10.24
C ASP A 348 24.79 -6.83 10.69
N GLU A 349 24.49 -7.34 11.87
CA GLU A 349 25.11 -8.58 12.39
C GLU A 349 24.68 -9.80 11.56
N GLU A 350 23.47 -9.75 10.99
CA GLU A 350 22.93 -10.79 10.13
C GLU A 350 23.52 -10.73 8.71
N ILE A 351 24.09 -11.85 8.25
CA ILE A 351 24.65 -12.00 6.91
C ILE A 351 23.57 -11.72 5.86
N GLY A 352 23.88 -10.84 4.92
CA GLY A 352 22.96 -10.47 3.83
C GLY A 352 21.98 -9.35 4.17
N MET A 353 22.05 -8.77 5.37
CA MET A 353 21.21 -7.64 5.78
C MET A 353 22.03 -6.35 5.99
N ARG A 354 21.36 -5.20 5.85
CA ARG A 354 21.88 -3.87 6.17
C ARG A 354 20.82 -3.07 6.90
N THR A 355 21.28 -2.19 7.79
CA THR A 355 20.42 -1.23 8.46
C THR A 355 20.63 0.16 7.87
N ILE A 356 19.54 0.78 7.42
CA ILE A 356 19.49 2.21 7.08
C ILE A 356 19.11 2.97 8.34
N LYS A 357 19.93 3.91 8.77
CA LYS A 357 19.64 4.81 9.90
C LYS A 357 19.27 6.19 9.38
N PHE A 358 18.10 6.66 9.79
CA PHE A 358 17.64 8.04 9.61
C PHE A 358 17.78 8.78 10.94
N ARG A 359 18.35 9.99 10.95
CA ARG A 359 18.37 10.85 12.14
C ARG A 359 17.28 11.90 11.99
N ALA A 360 16.30 11.88 12.91
CA ALA A 360 15.27 12.92 12.96
C ALA A 360 15.02 13.30 14.42
N ASN A 361 15.17 14.59 14.75
CA ASN A 361 14.85 15.16 16.06
C ASN A 361 15.36 14.33 17.25
N ASN A 362 16.67 14.03 17.28
CA ASN A 362 17.34 13.21 18.32
C ASN A 362 16.83 11.76 18.49
N LYS A 363 15.97 11.26 17.59
CA LYS A 363 15.56 9.85 17.54
C LYS A 363 16.10 9.20 16.28
N SER A 364 16.86 8.13 16.44
CA SER A 364 17.32 7.29 15.33
C SER A 364 16.23 6.30 14.95
N ILE A 365 15.69 6.40 13.74
CA ILE A 365 14.81 5.37 13.19
C ILE A 365 15.63 4.50 12.24
N THR A 366 15.58 3.18 12.48
CA THR A 366 16.37 2.21 11.73
C THR A 366 15.48 1.29 10.91
N VAL A 367 15.82 1.07 9.64
CA VAL A 367 15.11 0.12 8.77
C VAL A 367 16.09 -0.94 8.27
N ARG A 368 15.76 -2.21 8.50
CA ARG A 368 16.52 -3.36 8.00
C ARG A 368 16.09 -3.73 6.59
N ILE A 369 17.05 -3.86 5.68
CA ILE A 369 16.85 -4.27 4.30
C ILE A 369 17.87 -5.33 3.86
N LYS A 370 17.55 -6.08 2.82
CA LYS A 370 18.51 -7.00 2.18
C LYS A 370 19.64 -6.23 1.47
N VAL A 371 20.84 -6.81 1.45
CA VAL A 371 22.00 -6.22 0.75
C VAL A 371 21.71 -5.96 -0.73
N GLU A 372 21.06 -6.90 -1.43
CA GLU A 372 20.77 -6.71 -2.86
C GLU A 372 19.78 -5.57 -3.11
N PHE A 373 19.01 -5.15 -2.10
CA PHE A 373 18.00 -4.10 -2.20
C PHE A 373 18.59 -2.69 -2.06
N ILE A 374 19.83 -2.56 -1.56
CA ILE A 374 20.49 -1.25 -1.39
C ILE A 374 20.54 -0.48 -2.71
N LYS A 375 20.81 -1.17 -3.82
CA LYS A 375 20.88 -0.53 -5.15
C LYS A 375 19.56 0.13 -5.53
N HIS A 376 18.44 -0.52 -5.22
CA HIS A 376 17.10 0.04 -5.46
C HIS A 376 16.81 1.18 -4.51
N PHE A 377 17.22 1.09 -3.24
CA PHE A 377 17.07 2.19 -2.29
C PHE A 377 17.82 3.45 -2.75
N LYS A 378 19.11 3.32 -3.13
CA LYS A 378 19.89 4.46 -3.67
C LYS A 378 19.24 5.04 -4.93
N LYS A 379 18.72 4.17 -5.82
CA LYS A 379 17.98 4.61 -7.00
C LYS A 379 16.71 5.39 -6.65
N PHE A 380 16.03 5.01 -5.59
CA PHE A 380 14.87 5.74 -5.10
C PHE A 380 15.26 7.10 -4.51
N VAL A 381 16.41 7.21 -3.85
CA VAL A 381 16.94 8.51 -3.40
C VAL A 381 17.14 9.46 -4.60
N GLU A 382 17.66 8.97 -5.74
CA GLU A 382 17.74 9.76 -6.97
C GLU A 382 16.34 10.18 -7.49
N LEU A 383 15.38 9.26 -7.51
CA LEU A 383 14.00 9.56 -7.90
C LEU A 383 13.37 10.61 -6.97
N ARG A 384 13.58 10.48 -5.66
CA ARG A 384 13.08 11.41 -4.66
C ARG A 384 13.68 12.80 -4.86
N GLY A 385 14.98 12.88 -5.17
CA GLY A 385 15.65 14.13 -5.55
C GLY A 385 15.02 14.75 -6.79
N PHE A 386 14.75 13.95 -7.83
CA PHE A 386 14.05 14.42 -9.03
C PHE A 386 12.63 14.92 -8.74
N LEU A 387 11.89 14.26 -7.85
CA LEU A 387 10.55 14.67 -7.49
C LEU A 387 10.58 15.96 -6.66
N CYS A 388 11.37 16.01 -5.60
CA CYS A 388 11.32 17.13 -4.65
C CYS A 388 12.06 18.39 -5.11
N GLU A 389 13.03 18.29 -6.03
CA GLU A 389 13.77 19.45 -6.57
C GLU A 389 14.38 20.37 -5.51
N GLY A 390 14.88 19.77 -4.42
CA GLY A 390 15.46 20.52 -3.30
C GLY A 390 14.44 21.04 -2.28
N ILE A 391 13.13 20.85 -2.50
CA ILE A 391 12.12 21.09 -1.48
C ILE A 391 12.34 20.11 -0.33
N ASP A 392 12.55 20.67 0.87
CA ASP A 392 12.67 19.88 2.07
C ASP A 392 11.31 19.30 2.46
N HIS A 393 11.26 17.98 2.56
CA HIS A 393 10.06 17.25 2.96
C HIS A 393 10.45 16.23 4.02
N PRO A 394 9.78 16.20 5.18
CA PRO A 394 10.27 15.51 6.36
C PRO A 394 10.21 13.98 6.28
N TYR A 395 9.48 13.42 5.31
CA TYR A 395 9.28 11.98 5.16
C TYR A 395 9.99 11.41 3.92
N LEU A 396 10.45 10.16 4.03
CA LEU A 396 11.13 9.43 2.94
C LEU A 396 10.21 9.28 1.72
N PHE A 397 8.95 8.91 1.97
CA PHE A 397 7.92 8.77 0.95
C PHE A 397 7.01 9.99 0.94
N ILE A 398 6.68 10.46 -0.26
CA ILE A 398 5.95 11.71 -0.45
C ILE A 398 4.57 11.46 -1.03
N GLY A 399 3.60 12.24 -0.58
CA GLY A 399 2.28 12.35 -1.18
C GLY A 399 2.24 13.58 -2.08
N PHE A 400 1.70 13.42 -3.28
CA PHE A 400 1.46 14.49 -4.26
C PHE A 400 0.34 14.06 -5.21
N ASP A 401 -0.15 14.94 -6.08
CA ASP A 401 -1.27 14.62 -6.98
C ASP A 401 -0.86 13.83 -8.23
N GLY A 402 0.42 13.85 -8.59
CA GLY A 402 0.95 13.21 -9.80
C GLY A 402 0.78 14.04 -11.08
N ASN A 403 0.37 15.31 -10.97
CA ASN A 403 0.24 16.25 -12.09
C ASN A 403 1.27 17.37 -12.03
N CYS A 404 1.73 17.73 -10.83
CA CYS A 404 2.74 18.76 -10.64
C CYS A 404 3.70 18.40 -9.50
N LYS A 405 4.90 19.00 -9.52
CA LYS A 405 5.92 18.88 -8.47
C LYS A 405 5.65 19.86 -7.32
N SER A 406 4.42 19.91 -6.85
CA SER A 406 3.99 20.82 -5.79
C SER A 406 2.97 20.15 -4.86
N ASN A 407 2.55 20.87 -3.82
CA ASN A 407 1.58 20.37 -2.84
C ASN A 407 2.01 19.03 -2.19
N TYR A 408 3.31 18.94 -1.88
CA TYR A 408 3.86 17.82 -1.14
C TYR A 408 3.20 17.70 0.22
N ARG A 409 2.90 16.46 0.59
CA ARG A 409 2.21 16.09 1.82
C ARG A 409 2.69 14.72 2.26
N ILE A 410 2.29 14.31 3.46
CA ILE A 410 2.46 12.92 3.87
C ILE A 410 1.83 11.97 2.84
N MET A 411 2.53 10.86 2.57
CA MET A 411 2.09 9.86 1.59
C MET A 411 0.60 9.49 1.79
N ASP A 412 -0.14 9.40 0.69
CA ASP A 412 -1.58 9.09 0.72
C ASP A 412 -1.82 7.68 1.29
N THR A 413 -3.01 7.44 1.86
CA THR A 413 -3.36 6.10 2.33
C THR A 413 -3.71 5.16 1.16
N ASN A 414 -3.54 3.85 1.34
CA ASN A 414 -3.82 2.79 0.38
C ASN A 414 -3.18 3.00 -1.00
N ILE A 415 -1.91 3.42 -1.05
CA ILE A 415 -1.22 3.60 -2.34
C ILE A 415 -1.08 2.27 -3.07
N LEU A 416 -0.81 1.16 -2.36
CA LEU A 416 -0.66 -0.15 -2.98
C LEU A 416 -1.95 -0.61 -3.66
N GLY A 417 -3.12 -0.29 -3.09
CA GLY A 417 -4.39 -0.56 -3.74
C GLY A 417 -4.54 0.19 -5.06
N ARG A 418 -4.19 1.48 -5.10
CA ARG A 418 -4.22 2.30 -6.32
C ARG A 418 -3.17 1.86 -7.34
N LEU A 419 -1.99 1.48 -6.86
CA LEU A 419 -0.94 0.91 -7.70
C LEU A 419 -1.43 -0.36 -8.37
N ASN A 420 -2.00 -1.31 -7.62
CA ASN A 420 -2.49 -2.57 -8.19
C ASN A 420 -3.56 -2.33 -9.28
N VAL A 421 -4.49 -1.40 -9.05
CA VAL A 421 -5.48 -1.01 -10.07
C VAL A 421 -4.78 -0.42 -11.30
N SER A 422 -3.77 0.42 -11.10
CA SER A 422 -3.03 1.02 -12.20
C SER A 422 -2.21 0.01 -12.99
N LEU A 423 -1.50 -0.90 -12.32
CA LEU A 423 -0.74 -1.98 -12.95
C LEU A 423 -1.68 -2.92 -13.72
N ALA A 424 -2.85 -3.23 -13.17
CA ALA A 424 -3.87 -4.04 -13.85
C ALA A 424 -4.37 -3.37 -15.13
N ARG A 425 -4.55 -2.05 -15.09
CA ARG A 425 -5.06 -1.26 -16.22
C ARG A 425 -4.00 -0.96 -17.28
N LEU A 426 -2.73 -0.85 -16.90
CA LEU A 426 -1.66 -0.32 -17.76
C LEU A 426 -0.62 -1.37 -18.17
N ILE A 427 -0.42 -2.43 -17.39
CA ILE A 427 0.72 -3.33 -17.57
C ILE A 427 0.33 -4.80 -17.68
N ASP A 428 -0.43 -5.32 -16.72
CA ASP A 428 -0.83 -6.73 -16.72
C ASP A 428 -2.18 -6.88 -16.01
N PRO A 429 -3.27 -7.23 -16.73
CA PRO A 429 -4.61 -7.31 -16.16
C PRO A 429 -4.74 -8.42 -15.09
N ASP A 430 -3.79 -9.34 -15.06
CA ASP A 430 -3.75 -10.46 -14.12
C ASP A 430 -2.71 -10.22 -13.00
N VAL A 431 -2.22 -8.99 -12.83
CA VAL A 431 -1.29 -8.65 -11.74
C VAL A 431 -1.92 -8.99 -10.38
N PRO A 432 -1.20 -9.70 -9.49
CA PRO A 432 -1.79 -10.06 -8.20
C PRO A 432 -2.06 -8.84 -7.31
N PHE A 433 -3.23 -8.78 -6.68
CA PHE A 433 -3.55 -7.66 -5.79
C PHE A 433 -2.93 -7.84 -4.40
N LEU A 434 -1.80 -7.18 -4.14
CA LEU A 434 -1.08 -7.24 -2.87
C LEU A 434 -1.26 -5.97 -2.03
N SER A 435 -1.68 -6.14 -0.78
CA SER A 435 -1.77 -5.06 0.22
C SER A 435 -0.62 -5.13 1.21
N TYR A 436 -0.42 -4.07 2.01
CA TYR A 436 0.56 -4.06 3.11
C TYR A 436 0.43 -5.30 4.00
N LYS A 437 -0.81 -5.67 4.34
CA LYS A 437 -1.09 -6.88 5.15
C LYS A 437 -0.66 -8.16 4.44
N LYS A 438 -0.88 -8.28 3.13
CA LYS A 438 -0.48 -9.48 2.37
C LYS A 438 1.04 -9.61 2.32
N TYR A 439 1.77 -8.51 2.07
CA TYR A 439 3.24 -8.52 2.12
C TYR A 439 3.77 -8.85 3.51
N ARG A 440 3.21 -8.24 4.55
CA ARG A 440 3.62 -8.53 5.92
C ARG A 440 3.36 -9.98 6.30
N ASN A 441 2.19 -10.53 5.96
CA ASN A 441 1.88 -11.94 6.18
C ASN A 441 2.83 -12.86 5.40
N TYR A 442 3.20 -12.50 4.17
CA TYR A 442 4.19 -13.25 3.40
C TYR A 442 5.56 -13.24 4.08
N LYS A 443 6.05 -12.06 4.48
CA LYS A 443 7.33 -11.90 5.18
C LYS A 443 7.35 -12.67 6.50
N ASP A 444 6.26 -12.62 7.27
CA ASP A 444 6.10 -13.38 8.52
C ASP A 444 6.25 -14.88 8.27
N ASN A 445 5.48 -15.41 7.30
CA ASN A 445 5.52 -16.83 6.99
C ASN A 445 6.85 -17.28 6.37
N TYR A 446 7.47 -16.47 5.51
CA TYR A 446 8.77 -16.76 4.93
C TYR A 446 9.86 -16.79 6.01
N THR A 447 9.87 -15.80 6.91
CA THR A 447 10.86 -15.72 7.99
C THR A 447 10.66 -16.86 8.98
N ALA A 448 9.42 -17.15 9.35
CA ALA A 448 9.09 -18.27 10.23
C ALA A 448 9.55 -19.63 9.66
N LYS A 449 9.37 -19.85 8.35
CA LYS A 449 9.78 -21.09 7.69
C LYS A 449 11.30 -21.24 7.58
N ASN A 450 12.02 -20.16 7.31
CA ASN A 450 13.46 -20.21 7.01
C ASN A 450 14.37 -19.92 8.22
N HIS A 451 13.91 -19.10 9.17
CA HIS A 451 14.71 -18.59 10.30
C HIS A 451 14.03 -18.83 11.66
N GLY A 452 12.88 -19.50 11.68
CA GLY A 452 12.13 -19.80 12.89
C GLY A 452 11.16 -18.68 13.31
N HIS A 453 10.20 -19.06 14.15
CA HIS A 453 9.10 -18.19 14.57
C HIS A 453 9.55 -17.04 15.48
N GLU A 454 10.62 -17.21 16.25
CA GLU A 454 11.13 -16.17 17.14
C GLU A 454 11.82 -15.05 16.36
N ALA A 455 12.60 -15.40 15.33
CA ALA A 455 13.17 -14.44 14.41
C ALA A 455 12.07 -13.61 13.71
N SER A 456 10.97 -14.25 13.28
CA SER A 456 9.84 -13.54 12.68
C SER A 456 9.16 -12.58 13.67
N ARG A 457 9.00 -13.00 14.93
CA ARG A 457 8.38 -12.19 15.99
C ARG A 457 9.20 -10.93 16.27
N ILE A 458 10.52 -11.08 16.40
CA ILE A 458 11.45 -9.96 16.62
C ILE A 458 11.44 -9.03 15.40
N LEU A 459 11.57 -9.59 14.19
CA LEU A 459 11.62 -8.81 12.95
C LEU A 459 10.35 -7.98 12.70
N LEU A 460 9.18 -8.53 13.02
CA LEU A 460 7.89 -7.89 12.76
C LEU A 460 7.23 -7.31 14.02
N GLY A 461 7.91 -7.29 15.17
CA GLY A 461 7.38 -6.72 16.42
C GLY A 461 6.01 -7.29 16.83
N HIS A 462 5.80 -8.60 16.66
CA HIS A 462 4.53 -9.24 17.03
C HIS A 462 4.42 -9.45 18.55
N SER A 463 3.22 -9.30 19.11
CA SER A 463 2.92 -9.73 20.48
C SER A 463 2.85 -11.27 20.56
N GLU A 464 3.27 -11.83 21.69
CA GLU A 464 3.33 -13.28 21.94
C GLU A 464 1.97 -13.98 21.69
N ARG A 465 0.86 -13.30 22.01
CA ARG A 465 -0.51 -13.78 21.75
C ARG A 465 -0.82 -13.97 20.26
N THR A 466 -0.26 -13.12 19.39
CA THR A 466 -0.44 -13.22 17.94
C THR A 466 0.34 -14.42 17.38
N GLN A 467 1.52 -14.68 17.93
CA GLN A 467 2.37 -15.83 17.60
C GLN A 467 1.73 -17.16 18.00
N ARG A 468 1.17 -17.30 19.22
CA ARG A 468 0.47 -18.53 19.65
C ARG A 468 -0.72 -18.90 18.75
N LYS A 469 -1.43 -17.91 18.20
CA LYS A 469 -2.53 -18.13 17.25
C LYS A 469 -2.05 -18.63 15.88
N ASN A 470 -0.83 -18.28 15.48
CA ASN A 470 -0.17 -18.81 14.28
C ASN A 470 0.46 -20.19 14.57
N TYR A 471 1.01 -20.40 15.78
CA TYR A 471 1.61 -21.67 16.25
C TYR A 471 0.65 -22.85 16.15
N LEU A 472 -0.59 -22.69 16.64
CA LEU A 472 -1.61 -23.75 16.55
C LEU A 472 -1.92 -24.16 15.10
N LYS A 473 -1.78 -23.24 14.14
CA LYS A 473 -2.05 -23.52 12.72
C LYS A 473 -0.86 -24.11 11.99
N SER A 474 0.35 -23.68 12.33
CA SER A 474 1.57 -24.27 11.76
C SER A 474 1.71 -25.73 12.17
N ASN A 475 1.29 -26.12 13.37
CA ASN A 475 1.30 -27.53 13.78
C ASN A 475 0.27 -28.40 13.03
N GLU A 476 -0.96 -27.91 12.83
CA GLU A 476 -1.97 -28.61 12.01
C GLU A 476 -1.50 -28.79 10.56
N LYS A 477 -0.91 -27.74 9.95
CA LYS A 477 -0.34 -27.82 8.59
C LYS A 477 0.96 -28.64 8.55
N MET A 478 1.82 -28.60 9.57
CA MET A 478 3.03 -29.42 9.64
C MET A 478 2.74 -30.90 9.85
N GLN A 479 1.69 -31.27 10.60
CA GLN A 479 1.26 -32.66 10.70
C GLN A 479 0.76 -33.18 9.35
N LEU A 480 -0.05 -32.39 8.63
CA LEU A 480 -0.52 -32.73 7.27
C LEU A 480 0.61 -32.79 6.22
N ILE A 481 1.60 -31.89 6.31
CA ILE A 481 2.77 -31.87 5.40
C ILE A 481 3.76 -32.98 5.74
N LYS A 482 3.95 -33.35 7.02
CA LYS A 482 4.79 -34.50 7.39
C LYS A 482 4.18 -35.83 6.91
N SER A 483 2.86 -35.97 6.93
CA SER A 483 2.17 -37.13 6.35
C SER A 483 2.18 -37.16 4.81
N ALA A 484 2.33 -35.99 4.15
CA ALA A 484 2.39 -35.90 2.69
C ALA A 484 3.83 -36.00 2.13
N ASN A 485 4.82 -35.44 2.84
CA ASN A 485 6.22 -35.44 2.40
C ASN A 485 6.94 -36.77 2.64
N SER A 486 6.43 -37.67 3.49
CA SER A 486 6.96 -39.03 3.61
C SER A 486 6.72 -39.89 2.37
N MET A 487 5.89 -39.45 1.42
CA MET A 487 5.60 -40.17 0.17
C MET A 487 6.27 -39.58 -1.08
N GLN A 488 6.95 -38.43 -1.00
CA GLN A 488 7.39 -37.70 -2.21
C GLN A 488 8.87 -37.30 -2.23
N TRP A 489 9.66 -37.66 -1.21
CA TRP A 489 11.08 -37.30 -1.08
C TRP A 489 12.09 -38.35 -1.61
N SER A 490 11.66 -39.32 -2.43
CA SER A 490 12.53 -40.37 -2.97
C SER A 490 12.90 -40.26 -4.46
N MET A 491 12.48 -39.24 -5.22
CA MET A 491 12.66 -39.26 -6.69
C MET A 491 12.94 -37.89 -7.36
N SER A 492 14.09 -37.24 -7.07
CA SER A 492 14.88 -36.43 -8.04
C SER A 492 15.63 -35.28 -7.37
N PHE A 493 16.84 -35.58 -6.90
CA PHE A 493 17.95 -34.62 -6.80
C PHE A 493 19.22 -35.40 -7.13
N LEU A 494 19.49 -35.51 -8.43
CA LEU A 494 20.69 -35.97 -9.15
C LEU A 494 20.13 -36.19 -10.57
N THR A 495 20.20 -35.23 -11.49
CA THR A 495 21.32 -34.95 -12.42
C THR A 495 21.00 -33.55 -13.04
N THR A 496 21.92 -32.65 -13.41
CA THR A 496 22.99 -32.80 -14.41
C THR A 496 23.94 -31.60 -14.34
N HIS A 497 25.12 -31.74 -14.95
CA HIS A 497 26.39 -31.07 -14.69
C HIS A 497 27.58 -31.88 -15.29
N ILE A 498 27.37 -32.57 -16.43
CA ILE A 498 28.27 -32.67 -17.61
C ILE A 498 29.59 -33.53 -17.61
N ILE A 499 29.56 -34.57 -18.48
CA ILE A 499 30.54 -35.06 -19.50
C ILE A 499 31.91 -35.71 -19.11
N ALA A 500 31.94 -37.05 -19.29
CA ALA A 500 32.90 -37.96 -20.01
C ALA A 500 34.42 -38.10 -19.65
N PRO A 501 35.04 -39.29 -19.93
CA PRO A 501 36.04 -39.97 -19.07
C PRO A 501 37.52 -39.92 -19.56
N PRO A 502 38.49 -40.49 -18.81
CA PRO A 502 39.01 -41.80 -19.25
C PRO A 502 39.42 -42.80 -18.13
N LEU A 503 39.22 -44.08 -18.47
CA LEU A 503 40.09 -45.26 -18.26
C LEU A 503 41.07 -45.27 -17.07
N TRP A 504 40.75 -46.05 -16.04
CA TRP A 504 41.68 -47.01 -15.44
C TRP A 504 40.92 -48.15 -14.71
N ALA A 505 41.50 -49.34 -14.82
CA ALA A 505 41.25 -50.56 -14.05
C ALA A 505 39.92 -51.32 -14.26
N VAL A 506 39.85 -52.03 -15.39
CA VAL A 506 39.32 -53.41 -15.38
C VAL A 506 40.25 -54.26 -14.51
N ALA A 507 39.73 -54.81 -13.41
CA ALA A 507 40.28 -56.01 -12.80
C ALA A 507 39.12 -56.89 -12.30
N LYS A 508 38.77 -57.85 -13.16
CA LYS A 508 37.96 -59.03 -12.87
C LYS A 508 38.56 -59.82 -11.71
N ALA A 509 37.73 -60.51 -10.93
CA ALA A 509 37.76 -61.98 -10.93
C ALA A 509 36.64 -62.59 -10.07
N LYS A 510 35.78 -63.36 -10.75
CA LYS A 510 35.16 -64.57 -10.22
C LYS A 510 36.27 -65.57 -9.82
N VAL A 511 36.04 -66.24 -8.70
CA VAL A 511 36.50 -67.57 -8.27
C VAL A 511 37.38 -68.36 -9.24
N PRO A 512 38.53 -68.88 -8.78
CA PRO A 512 39.13 -70.09 -9.33
C PRO A 512 39.26 -71.22 -8.29
N HIS A 513 38.79 -72.41 -8.66
CA HIS A 513 39.26 -73.66 -8.07
C HIS A 513 40.62 -74.03 -8.69
N ARG A 514 41.61 -74.29 -7.82
CA ARG A 514 42.91 -74.88 -8.15
C ARG A 514 42.80 -76.39 -8.37
N LYS A 515 43.47 -76.88 -9.42
CA LYS A 515 44.36 -78.06 -9.54
C LYS A 515 45.13 -77.82 -10.86
N LYS A 516 46.42 -78.12 -11.09
CA LYS A 516 47.56 -78.75 -10.39
C LYS A 516 48.77 -78.57 -11.34
N LEU A 517 50.00 -78.53 -10.82
CA LEU A 517 51.28 -78.94 -11.47
C LEU A 517 51.80 -78.06 -12.65
N ILE A 518 53.09 -77.79 -12.93
CA ILE A 518 54.40 -78.16 -12.36
C ILE A 518 55.52 -77.34 -13.06
N LEU A 519 56.66 -77.16 -12.37
CA LEU A 519 58.07 -76.94 -12.81
C LEU A 519 58.55 -75.75 -13.68
N LYS A 520 59.50 -75.01 -13.06
CA LYS A 520 60.94 -74.85 -13.41
C LYS A 520 61.48 -73.49 -13.93
N SER A 521 62.66 -73.21 -13.35
CA SER A 521 63.82 -72.39 -13.77
C SER A 521 63.79 -70.84 -13.68
N SER A 522 64.59 -70.38 -12.71
CA SER A 522 65.40 -69.13 -12.64
C SER A 522 66.26 -68.88 -13.90
N PRO A 523 67.12 -67.82 -14.01
CA PRO A 523 67.36 -66.67 -13.12
C PRO A 523 67.55 -65.31 -13.88
N ASN A 524 67.93 -64.27 -13.10
CA ASN A 524 68.94 -63.23 -13.38
C ASN A 524 68.55 -61.74 -13.49
N ARG A 525 69.19 -61.00 -12.57
CA ARG A 525 70.04 -59.79 -12.74
C ARG A 525 69.44 -58.37 -12.68
N ILE A 526 69.81 -57.72 -11.56
CA ILE A 526 70.73 -56.56 -11.42
C ILE A 526 70.28 -55.14 -11.84
N ALA A 527 70.64 -54.21 -10.93
CA ALA A 527 70.99 -52.78 -11.07
C ALA A 527 69.83 -51.76 -11.09
N LYS A 528 69.73 -50.92 -10.04
CA LYS A 528 70.41 -49.61 -9.83
C LYS A 528 69.84 -48.51 -10.76
N ALA A 529 69.66 -47.25 -10.38
CA ALA A 529 69.72 -46.51 -9.14
C ALA A 529 69.38 -45.03 -9.48
N LYS A 530 69.14 -44.23 -8.43
CA LYS A 530 69.34 -42.76 -8.33
C LYS A 530 68.24 -41.86 -8.93
N LEU A 531 67.52 -41.12 -8.06
CA LEU A 531 67.81 -39.74 -7.60
C LEU A 531 67.72 -38.77 -8.78
N GLY A 532 66.83 -37.78 -8.84
CA GLY A 532 66.25 -36.99 -7.76
C GLY A 532 66.64 -35.54 -7.99
N VAL A 533 65.68 -34.73 -8.44
CA VAL A 533 65.38 -33.35 -8.00
C VAL A 533 63.86 -33.20 -8.15
#